data_AF-A0A0K1JEI0-F1
#
_entry.id   AF-A0A0K1JEI0-F1
#
_cell.length_a   1.000
_cell.length_b   1.000
_cell.length_c   1.000
_cell.angle_alpha   90.00
_cell.angle_beta   90.00
_cell.angle_gamma   90.00
#
_symmetry.space_group_name_H-M   'P 1'
#
loop_
_entity.id
_entity.type
_entity.pdbx_description
1 polymer ?
#
loop_
_entity_poly.entity_id
_entity_poly.type
_entity_poly.pdbx_seq_one_letter_code
_entity_poly.pdbx_strand_id
1 'polypeptide(L)'
;MIRFARDPKREDEFATEVWCLAQAAQCGVPSPEVVAYDQIDGASYLVHRFVPGASGDTRPTAALWRDLGRYARAVRGVSLHDAPAGLFGRFGRDPEAAWRAHLDYNDGQLREGDPLIWLGVYRAEQRQHVRDLIGELRSASFEFGLCHGDLAPRNLLVRPESESVLIDWGCATVAPVPHHDFVYLLDGTADDDGPPTADVDAFADGYGVRVADLMPTLEPMRVLAAIDVVRWAIDRRPDRVDELVSAARRRLSPLLGPT
;
A
#
# COMPACT_ATOMS: atom_id res chain seq x y z
N MET A 1 0.27 3.41 24.68
CA MET A 1 -0.31 4.43 23.79
C MET A 1 -1.73 4.03 23.50
N ILE A 2 -2.64 4.99 23.38
CA ILE A 2 -4.06 4.76 23.07
C ILE A 2 -4.35 5.47 21.75
N ARG A 3 -4.97 4.76 20.80
CA ARG A 3 -5.44 5.31 19.53
C ARG A 3 -6.95 5.12 19.44
N PHE A 4 -7.64 6.13 18.92
CA PHE A 4 -9.04 6.05 18.53
C PHE A 4 -9.13 6.07 17.00
N ALA A 5 -10.17 5.43 16.45
CA ALA A 5 -10.43 5.48 15.02
C ALA A 5 -10.55 6.95 14.56
N ARG A 6 -9.92 7.30 13.44
CA ARG A 6 -9.96 8.68 12.92
C ARG A 6 -11.36 9.08 12.45
N ASP A 7 -12.13 8.10 11.97
CA ASP A 7 -13.54 8.24 11.62
C ASP A 7 -14.36 7.23 12.45
N PRO A 8 -15.19 7.67 13.41
CA PRO A 8 -16.00 6.79 14.23
C PRO A 8 -17.08 6.03 13.43
N LYS A 9 -17.33 6.40 12.16
CA LYS A 9 -18.23 5.68 11.27
C LYS A 9 -17.56 4.55 10.49
N ARG A 10 -16.23 4.43 10.57
CA ARG A 10 -15.48 3.39 9.88
C ARG A 10 -15.59 2.09 10.69
N GLU A 11 -16.14 1.05 10.08
CA GLU A 11 -16.25 -0.26 10.72
C GLU A 11 -14.85 -0.78 11.11
N ASP A 12 -14.71 -1.14 12.39
CA ASP A 12 -13.58 -1.79 13.07
C ASP A 12 -12.22 -1.79 12.35
N GLU A 13 -11.64 -0.59 12.21
CA GLU A 13 -10.31 -0.38 11.59
C GLU A 13 -9.18 -1.08 12.37
N PHE A 14 -9.37 -1.35 13.67
CA PHE A 14 -8.32 -1.91 14.53
C PHE A 14 -8.25 -3.43 14.53
N ALA A 15 -9.33 -4.15 14.18
CA ALA A 15 -9.24 -5.61 14.03
C ALA A 15 -8.17 -6.04 13.02
N THR A 16 -8.09 -5.33 11.88
CA THR A 16 -7.04 -5.52 10.88
C THR A 16 -5.66 -5.22 11.45
N GLU A 17 -5.48 -4.05 12.06
CA GLU A 17 -4.18 -3.63 12.59
C GLU A 17 -3.69 -4.57 13.71
N VAL A 18 -4.56 -5.00 14.62
CA VAL A 18 -4.22 -5.95 15.69
C VAL A 18 -3.77 -7.30 15.12
N TRP A 19 -4.49 -7.81 14.12
CA TRP A 19 -4.11 -9.06 13.47
C TRP A 19 -2.75 -8.93 12.79
N CYS A 20 -2.51 -7.86 12.03
CA CYS A 20 -1.24 -7.61 11.36
C CYS A 20 -0.06 -7.53 12.35
N LEU A 21 -0.23 -6.79 13.46
CA LEU A 21 0.78 -6.69 14.52
C LEU A 21 1.14 -8.06 15.11
N ALA A 22 0.13 -8.92 15.34
CA ALA A 22 0.35 -10.27 15.85
C ALA A 22 1.09 -11.15 14.83
N GLN A 23 0.71 -11.11 13.55
CA GLN A 23 1.36 -11.88 12.50
C GLN A 23 2.81 -11.41 12.25
N ALA A 24 3.02 -10.10 12.22
CA ALA A 24 4.35 -9.51 12.09
C ALA A 24 5.29 -9.97 13.22
N ALA A 25 4.82 -9.92 14.46
CA ALA A 25 5.59 -10.42 15.61
C ALA A 25 5.91 -11.93 15.50
N GLN A 26 4.98 -12.76 15.03
CA GLN A 26 5.21 -14.19 14.79
C GLN A 26 6.26 -14.45 13.70
N CYS A 27 6.34 -13.57 12.70
CA CYS A 27 7.36 -13.59 11.65
C CYS A 27 8.70 -12.97 12.08
N GLY A 28 8.85 -12.58 13.35
CA GLY A 28 10.08 -11.97 13.87
C GLY A 28 10.25 -10.50 13.47
N VAL A 29 9.20 -9.83 13.02
CA VAL A 29 9.21 -8.37 12.78
C VAL A 29 8.88 -7.66 14.09
N PRO A 30 9.81 -6.85 14.66
CA PRO A 30 9.55 -6.12 15.88
C PRO A 30 8.34 -5.21 15.71
N SER A 31 7.31 -5.44 16.53
CA SER A 31 6.02 -4.77 16.47
C SER A 31 5.57 -4.37 17.88
N PRO A 32 4.76 -3.31 18.05
CA PRO A 32 4.18 -2.99 19.36
C PRO A 32 3.32 -4.13 19.91
N GLU A 33 3.45 -4.39 21.21
CA GLU A 33 2.60 -5.35 21.91
C GLU A 33 1.20 -4.76 22.12
N VAL A 34 0.18 -5.39 21.55
CA VAL A 34 -1.23 -5.04 21.80
C VAL A 34 -1.62 -5.43 23.22
N VAL A 35 -2.13 -4.46 23.97
CA VAL A 35 -2.63 -4.64 25.35
C VAL A 35 -4.13 -4.88 25.35
N ALA A 36 -4.87 -4.12 24.55
CA ALA A 36 -6.33 -4.24 24.42
C ALA A 36 -6.80 -3.61 23.10
N TYR A 37 -7.89 -4.11 22.54
CA TYR A 37 -8.68 -3.43 21.51
C TYR A 37 -10.15 -3.71 21.80
N ASP A 38 -11.00 -2.69 21.70
CA ASP A 38 -12.45 -2.81 21.88
C ASP A 38 -13.14 -1.53 21.37
N GLN A 39 -14.44 -1.38 21.64
CA GLN A 39 -15.21 -0.17 21.39
C GLN A 39 -15.64 0.51 22.69
N ILE A 40 -15.64 1.84 22.69
CA ILE A 40 -16.24 2.67 23.75
C ILE A 40 -17.13 3.73 23.10
N ASP A 41 -18.40 3.78 23.50
CA ASP A 41 -19.42 4.67 22.94
C ASP A 41 -19.51 4.64 21.40
N GLY A 42 -19.33 3.44 20.81
CA GLY A 42 -19.35 3.22 19.37
C GLY A 42 -18.06 3.62 18.63
N ALA A 43 -17.05 4.12 19.34
CA ALA A 43 -15.73 4.40 18.78
C ALA A 43 -14.76 3.24 19.09
N SER A 44 -14.17 2.65 18.06
CA SER A 44 -13.12 1.65 18.21
C SER A 44 -11.85 2.29 18.78
N TYR A 45 -11.16 1.57 19.67
CA TYR A 45 -9.88 1.95 20.24
C TYR A 45 -8.87 0.81 20.20
N LEU A 46 -7.58 1.18 20.16
CA LEU A 46 -6.45 0.27 20.27
C LEU A 46 -5.48 0.78 21.36
N VAL A 47 -5.15 -0.10 22.29
CA VAL A 47 -4.12 0.12 23.31
C VAL A 47 -2.96 -0.83 23.05
N HIS A 48 -1.77 -0.27 22.92
CA HIS A 48 -0.54 -1.04 22.81
C HIS A 48 0.52 -0.49 23.77
N ARG A 49 1.48 -1.33 24.15
CA ARG A 49 2.61 -0.90 24.97
C ARG A 49 3.36 0.21 24.24
N PHE A 50 3.78 1.21 25.01
CA PHE A 50 4.58 2.29 24.48
C PHE A 50 5.93 1.73 24.02
N VAL A 51 6.30 2.06 22.78
CA VAL A 51 7.60 1.69 22.22
C VAL A 51 8.48 2.94 22.27
N PRO A 52 9.52 2.99 23.13
CA PRO A 52 10.45 4.10 23.11
C PRO A 52 11.22 4.06 21.79
N GLY A 53 11.47 5.23 21.19
CA GLY A 53 12.22 5.35 19.94
C GLY A 53 11.97 6.70 19.27
N ALA A 54 12.85 7.07 18.34
CA ALA A 54 12.63 8.20 17.45
C ALA A 54 12.03 7.70 16.13
N SER A 55 11.18 8.50 15.49
CA SER A 55 10.73 8.18 14.13
C SER A 55 11.95 8.09 13.19
N GLY A 56 11.99 7.05 12.37
CA GLY A 56 13.05 6.85 11.37
C GLY A 56 13.15 7.98 10.35
N ASP A 57 12.08 8.76 10.20
CA ASP A 57 12.03 9.94 9.32
C ASP A 57 12.88 11.11 9.82
N THR A 58 13.23 11.12 11.10
CA THR A 58 14.10 12.17 11.65
C THR A 58 15.53 12.08 11.11
N ARG A 59 15.97 10.87 10.72
CA ARG A 59 17.27 10.56 10.13
C ARG A 59 17.13 9.32 9.23
N PRO A 60 16.53 9.43 8.04
CA PRO A 60 16.41 8.31 7.14
C PRO A 60 17.80 7.85 6.71
N THR A 61 17.99 6.53 6.66
CA THR A 61 19.23 5.92 6.18
C THR A 61 18.91 4.72 5.32
N ALA A 62 19.82 4.35 4.42
CA ALA A 62 19.70 3.13 3.64
C ALA A 62 19.55 1.87 4.51
N ALA A 63 20.05 1.88 5.75
CA ALA A 63 19.84 0.76 6.68
C ALA A 63 18.36 0.59 7.07
N LEU A 64 17.65 1.70 7.32
CA LEU A 64 16.21 1.66 7.66
C LEU A 64 15.38 1.15 6.48
N TRP A 65 15.70 1.56 5.25
CA TRP A 65 15.04 1.02 4.06
C TRP A 65 15.30 -0.48 3.88
N ARG A 66 16.53 -0.93 4.13
CA ARG A 66 16.86 -2.36 4.14
C ARG A 66 16.11 -3.11 5.24
N ASP A 67 15.89 -2.50 6.40
CA ASP A 67 15.06 -3.10 7.47
C ASP A 67 13.60 -3.27 7.01
N LEU A 68 13.01 -2.21 6.42
CA LEU A 68 11.66 -2.27 5.85
C LEU A 68 11.53 -3.38 4.81
N GLY A 69 12.50 -3.51 3.90
CA GLY A 69 12.53 -4.58 2.91
C GLY A 69 12.58 -5.97 3.54
N ARG A 70 13.40 -6.15 4.58
CA ARG A 70 13.46 -7.42 5.34
C ARG A 70 12.13 -7.72 6.03
N TYR A 71 11.48 -6.72 6.62
CA TYR A 71 10.19 -6.89 7.29
C TYR A 71 9.08 -7.24 6.31
N ALA A 72 8.98 -6.55 5.17
CA ALA A 72 8.04 -6.88 4.11
C ALA A 72 8.24 -8.32 3.60
N ARG A 73 9.49 -8.74 3.40
CA ARG A 73 9.82 -10.12 3.02
C ARG A 73 9.36 -11.13 4.07
N ALA A 74 9.54 -10.82 5.36
CA ALA A 74 9.20 -11.73 6.45
C ALA A 74 7.69 -12.02 6.53
N VAL A 75 6.86 -10.98 6.33
CA VAL A 75 5.39 -11.11 6.48
C VAL A 75 4.66 -11.61 5.24
N ARG A 76 5.31 -11.58 4.06
CA ARG A 76 4.65 -11.94 2.79
C ARG A 76 4.02 -13.34 2.79
N GLY A 77 4.58 -14.28 3.58
CA GLY A 77 4.17 -15.69 3.64
C GLY A 77 3.21 -16.03 4.79
N VAL A 78 2.67 -15.03 5.48
CA VAL A 78 1.70 -15.22 6.56
C VAL A 78 0.47 -15.99 6.06
N SER A 79 -0.04 -16.91 6.88
CA SER A 79 -1.29 -17.62 6.59
C SER A 79 -2.49 -16.67 6.63
N LEU A 80 -3.26 -16.63 5.54
CA LEU A 80 -4.41 -15.73 5.41
C LEU A 80 -5.74 -16.36 5.84
N HIS A 81 -5.73 -17.60 6.35
CA HIS A 81 -6.94 -18.35 6.72
C HIS A 81 -7.86 -17.56 7.67
N ASP A 82 -7.29 -17.07 8.77
CA ASP A 82 -8.01 -16.34 9.83
C ASP A 82 -7.88 -14.82 9.69
N ALA A 83 -7.46 -14.33 8.51
CA ALA A 83 -7.26 -12.91 8.30
C ALA A 83 -8.60 -12.13 8.36
N PRO A 84 -8.65 -10.95 9.00
CA PRO A 84 -9.86 -10.13 9.05
C PRO A 84 -10.33 -9.69 7.66
N ALA A 85 -11.64 -9.53 7.49
CA ALA A 85 -12.23 -9.17 6.19
C ALA A 85 -11.69 -7.83 5.65
N GLY A 86 -11.32 -6.89 6.52
CA GLY A 86 -10.78 -5.58 6.15
C GLY A 86 -9.43 -5.63 5.44
N LEU A 87 -8.70 -6.75 5.48
CA LEU A 87 -7.47 -6.94 4.70
C LEU A 87 -7.72 -7.26 3.23
N PHE A 88 -8.94 -7.67 2.90
CA PHE A 88 -9.29 -8.06 1.55
C PHE A 88 -10.02 -6.92 0.88
N GLY A 89 -9.70 -6.71 -0.41
CA GLY A 89 -10.44 -5.76 -1.23
C GLY A 89 -11.91 -6.16 -1.38
N ARG A 90 -12.71 -5.25 -1.94
CA ARG A 90 -14.16 -5.45 -2.20
C ARG A 90 -14.51 -6.66 -3.09
N PHE A 91 -13.52 -7.29 -3.71
CA PHE A 91 -13.70 -8.39 -4.67
C PHE A 91 -13.62 -9.78 -4.04
N GLY A 92 -13.45 -9.89 -2.72
CA GLY A 92 -13.56 -11.14 -1.98
C GLY A 92 -12.25 -11.60 -1.33
N ARG A 93 -12.30 -12.77 -0.67
CA ARG A 93 -11.20 -13.30 0.16
C ARG A 93 -10.20 -14.18 -0.59
N ASP A 94 -10.55 -14.66 -1.78
CA ASP A 94 -9.62 -15.37 -2.65
C ASP A 94 -8.73 -14.31 -3.35
N PRO A 95 -7.43 -14.21 -3.01
CA PRO A 95 -6.59 -13.13 -3.52
C PRO A 95 -6.43 -13.15 -5.03
N GLU A 96 -6.34 -14.34 -5.64
CA GLU A 96 -6.15 -14.47 -7.08
C GLU A 96 -7.43 -14.10 -7.83
N ALA A 97 -8.57 -14.62 -7.38
CA ALA A 97 -9.87 -14.27 -7.96
C ALA A 97 -10.20 -12.79 -7.76
N ALA A 98 -9.92 -12.23 -6.58
CA ALA A 98 -10.13 -10.83 -6.27
C ALA A 98 -9.25 -9.91 -7.12
N TRP A 99 -7.99 -10.28 -7.36
CA TRP A 99 -7.09 -9.54 -8.25
C TRP A 99 -7.60 -9.54 -9.69
N ARG A 100 -8.01 -10.69 -10.23
CA ARG A 100 -8.59 -10.78 -11.58
C ARG A 100 -9.85 -9.92 -11.71
N ALA A 101 -10.75 -9.98 -10.73
CA ALA A 101 -11.96 -9.17 -10.69
C ALA A 101 -11.64 -7.66 -10.58
N HIS A 102 -10.57 -7.29 -9.88
CA HIS A 102 -10.09 -5.91 -9.82
C HIS A 102 -9.61 -5.42 -11.20
N LEU A 103 -8.84 -6.23 -11.92
CA LEU A 103 -8.41 -5.90 -13.28
C LEU A 103 -9.62 -5.80 -14.24
N ASP A 104 -10.57 -6.74 -14.16
CA ASP A 104 -11.80 -6.73 -14.96
C ASP A 104 -12.64 -5.48 -14.70
N TYR A 105 -12.79 -5.10 -13.43
CA TYR A 105 -13.49 -3.88 -13.06
C TYR A 105 -12.85 -2.66 -13.73
N ASN A 106 -11.53 -2.48 -13.59
CA ASN A 106 -10.85 -1.31 -14.12
C ASN A 106 -10.85 -1.29 -15.65
N ASP A 107 -10.61 -2.42 -16.32
CA ASP A 107 -10.71 -2.52 -17.78
C ASP A 107 -12.12 -2.17 -18.29
N GLY A 108 -13.16 -2.66 -17.61
CA GLY A 108 -14.56 -2.37 -17.93
C GLY A 108 -14.94 -0.89 -17.76
N GLN A 109 -14.21 -0.14 -16.92
CA GLN A 109 -14.44 1.29 -16.76
C GLN A 109 -13.77 2.15 -17.85
N LEU A 110 -12.76 1.65 -18.57
CA LEU A 110 -12.01 2.39 -19.59
C LEU A 110 -12.81 2.58 -20.90
N ARG A 111 -13.86 3.39 -20.86
CA ARG A 111 -14.78 3.68 -21.98
C ARG A 111 -14.70 5.14 -22.43
N GLU A 112 -15.46 5.52 -23.46
CA GLU A 112 -15.49 6.91 -23.98
C GLU A 112 -15.99 7.93 -22.96
N GLY A 113 -16.92 7.53 -22.09
CA GLY A 113 -17.41 8.36 -21.00
C GLY A 113 -16.68 8.16 -19.67
N ASP A 114 -15.43 7.70 -19.65
CA ASP A 114 -14.69 7.52 -18.39
C ASP A 114 -14.49 8.87 -17.67
N PRO A 115 -15.00 9.06 -16.43
CA PRO A 115 -14.79 10.26 -15.63
C PRO A 115 -13.32 10.70 -15.55
N LEU A 116 -12.38 9.75 -15.59
CA LEU A 116 -10.95 10.06 -15.51
C LEU A 116 -10.44 10.87 -16.70
N ILE A 117 -11.06 10.74 -17.88
CA ILE A 117 -10.72 11.56 -19.06
C ILE A 117 -11.20 13.00 -18.84
N TRP A 118 -12.42 13.18 -18.30
CA TRP A 118 -12.99 14.50 -18.03
C TRP A 118 -12.25 15.25 -16.92
N LEU A 119 -11.79 14.51 -15.91
CA LEU A 119 -10.90 15.02 -14.87
C LEU A 119 -9.47 15.24 -15.39
N GLY A 120 -9.17 14.76 -16.60
CA GLY A 120 -7.88 14.83 -17.28
C GLY A 120 -6.78 14.07 -16.57
N VAL A 121 -7.08 12.96 -15.89
CA VAL A 121 -6.08 12.04 -15.32
C VAL A 121 -5.23 11.42 -16.43
N TYR A 122 -5.85 11.12 -17.57
CA TYR A 122 -5.21 10.78 -18.82
C TYR A 122 -6.08 11.26 -19.99
N ARG A 123 -5.51 11.37 -21.19
CA ARG A 123 -6.19 11.86 -22.39
C ARG A 123 -6.95 10.74 -23.13
N ALA A 124 -7.97 11.11 -23.89
CA ALA A 124 -8.77 10.13 -24.65
C ALA A 124 -7.92 9.24 -25.57
N GLU A 125 -6.85 9.81 -26.16
CA GLU A 125 -5.93 9.08 -27.04
C GLU A 125 -5.04 8.09 -26.27
N GLN A 126 -4.81 8.31 -24.97
CA GLN A 126 -4.03 7.42 -24.10
C GLN A 126 -4.85 6.23 -23.58
N ARG A 127 -6.18 6.23 -23.76
CA ARG A 127 -7.07 5.20 -23.20
C ARG A 127 -6.69 3.78 -23.63
N GLN A 128 -6.35 3.57 -24.90
CA GLN A 128 -5.96 2.25 -25.38
C GLN A 128 -4.65 1.80 -24.74
N HIS A 129 -3.69 2.71 -24.58
CA HIS A 129 -2.43 2.39 -23.93
C HIS A 129 -2.61 2.01 -22.45
N VAL A 130 -3.47 2.73 -21.71
CA VAL A 130 -3.84 2.36 -20.33
C VAL A 130 -4.49 0.97 -20.28
N ARG A 131 -5.37 0.67 -21.24
CA ARG A 131 -6.01 -0.65 -21.38
C ARG A 131 -4.99 -1.75 -21.64
N ASP A 132 -4.03 -1.51 -22.53
CA ASP A 132 -2.97 -2.47 -22.85
C ASP A 132 -2.10 -2.79 -21.63
N LEU A 133 -1.70 -1.77 -20.86
CA LEU A 133 -0.95 -1.94 -19.60
C LEU A 133 -1.73 -2.78 -18.57
N ILE A 134 -3.02 -2.52 -18.36
CA ILE A 134 -3.85 -3.37 -17.49
C ILE A 134 -3.95 -4.80 -18.04
N GLY A 135 -3.99 -4.96 -19.36
CA GLY A 135 -3.95 -6.26 -20.04
C GLY A 135 -2.67 -7.06 -19.77
N GLU A 136 -1.53 -6.39 -19.67
CA GLU A 136 -0.24 -7.02 -19.32
C GLU A 136 -0.31 -7.65 -17.91
N LEU A 137 -0.92 -6.98 -16.95
CA LEU A 137 -1.09 -7.49 -15.57
C LEU A 137 -1.94 -8.76 -15.51
N ARG A 138 -2.87 -8.95 -16.45
CA ARG A 138 -3.68 -10.16 -16.52
C ARG A 138 -2.87 -11.40 -16.92
N SER A 139 -1.82 -11.19 -17.70
CA SER A 139 -0.94 -12.26 -18.19
C SER A 139 0.21 -12.57 -17.22
N ALA A 140 0.44 -11.69 -16.24
CA ALA A 140 1.45 -11.88 -15.22
C ALA A 140 1.02 -12.89 -14.15
N SER A 141 1.99 -13.62 -13.62
CA SER A 141 1.79 -14.51 -12.46
C SER A 141 2.21 -13.79 -11.20
N PHE A 142 1.37 -13.85 -10.16
CA PHE A 142 1.62 -13.20 -8.89
C PHE A 142 1.59 -14.19 -7.73
N GLU A 143 2.50 -14.00 -6.78
CA GLU A 143 2.32 -14.48 -5.42
C GLU A 143 1.50 -13.44 -4.66
N PHE A 144 0.61 -13.90 -3.77
CA PHE A 144 -0.21 -13.04 -2.94
C PHE A 144 0.15 -13.24 -1.47
N GLY A 145 0.19 -12.14 -0.73
CA GLY A 145 0.61 -12.14 0.66
C GLY A 145 0.16 -10.90 1.40
N LEU A 146 0.55 -10.82 2.67
CA LEU A 146 0.35 -9.62 3.47
C LEU A 146 1.32 -8.52 3.02
N CYS A 147 0.77 -7.37 2.62
CA CYS A 147 1.49 -6.14 2.39
C CYS A 147 1.17 -5.13 3.49
N HIS A 148 2.15 -4.32 3.86
CA HIS A 148 1.92 -3.26 4.85
C HIS A 148 1.21 -2.06 4.21
N GLY A 149 1.46 -1.78 2.92
CA GLY A 149 0.76 -0.73 2.18
C GLY A 149 1.16 0.71 2.53
N ASP A 150 2.11 0.89 3.45
CA ASP A 150 2.67 2.21 3.81
C ASP A 150 4.09 2.09 4.38
N LEU A 151 4.98 1.38 3.69
CA LEU A 151 6.35 1.21 4.18
C LEU A 151 7.17 2.47 3.95
N ALA A 152 7.49 3.16 5.05
CA ALA A 152 8.35 4.33 5.06
C ALA A 152 9.08 4.46 6.40
N PRO A 153 10.25 5.12 6.45
CA PRO A 153 10.99 5.35 7.71
C PRO A 153 10.16 5.99 8.82
N ARG A 154 9.14 6.80 8.49
CA ARG A 154 8.22 7.37 9.50
C ARG A 154 7.46 6.31 10.30
N ASN A 155 7.25 5.13 9.70
CA ASN A 155 6.58 3.98 10.31
C ASN A 155 7.59 3.02 10.98
N LEU A 156 8.85 3.42 11.11
CA LEU A 156 9.82 2.77 11.99
C LEU A 156 10.10 3.62 13.23
N LEU A 157 10.06 2.98 14.39
CA LEU A 157 10.59 3.53 15.64
C LEU A 157 12.00 3.00 15.85
N VAL A 158 12.98 3.86 15.62
CA VAL A 158 14.42 3.56 15.77
C VAL A 158 14.79 3.62 17.25
N ARG A 159 15.36 2.52 17.74
CA ARG A 159 15.78 2.36 19.13
C ARG A 159 17.30 2.34 19.22
N PRO A 160 17.90 3.01 20.22
CA PRO A 160 19.32 2.81 20.51
C PRO A 160 19.59 1.34 20.81
N GLU A 161 20.58 0.74 20.12
CA GLU A 161 21.10 -0.60 20.41
C GLU A 161 20.09 -1.76 20.27
N SER A 162 18.98 -1.54 19.57
CA SER A 162 17.94 -2.55 19.35
C SER A 162 17.35 -2.41 17.94
N GLU A 163 16.68 -3.46 17.48
CA GLU A 163 16.00 -3.42 16.18
C GLU A 163 14.90 -2.35 16.15
N SER A 164 14.73 -1.74 14.99
CA SER A 164 13.66 -0.80 14.69
C SER A 164 12.30 -1.50 14.78
N VAL A 165 11.29 -0.81 15.31
CA VAL A 165 9.94 -1.38 15.47
C VAL A 165 9.04 -0.83 14.37
N LEU A 166 8.42 -1.73 13.60
CA LEU A 166 7.45 -1.38 12.56
C LEU A 166 6.08 -1.12 13.18
N ILE A 167 5.47 0.00 12.81
CA ILE A 167 4.18 0.47 13.33
C ILE A 167 3.24 0.85 12.18
N ASP A 168 1.99 1.11 12.53
CA ASP A 168 0.95 1.68 11.65
C ASP A 168 0.52 0.76 10.50
N TRP A 169 -0.08 -0.38 10.85
CA TRP A 169 -0.64 -1.35 9.90
C TRP A 169 -2.03 -0.96 9.38
N GLY A 170 -2.44 0.31 9.51
CA GLY A 170 -3.77 0.78 9.11
C GLY A 170 -4.01 0.73 7.59
N CYS A 171 -2.96 0.67 6.78
CA CYS A 171 -3.00 0.53 5.32
C CYS A 171 -2.74 -0.91 4.84
N ALA A 172 -2.63 -1.87 5.76
CA ALA A 172 -2.30 -3.24 5.41
C ALA A 172 -3.37 -3.87 4.51
N THR A 173 -2.94 -4.74 3.61
CA THR A 173 -3.83 -5.38 2.64
C THR A 173 -3.24 -6.70 2.15
N VAL A 174 -4.09 -7.55 1.59
CA VAL A 174 -3.67 -8.72 0.81
C VAL A 174 -3.57 -8.31 -0.66
N ALA A 175 -2.37 -8.41 -1.22
CA ALA A 175 -2.08 -7.95 -2.58
C ALA A 175 -0.93 -8.75 -3.22
N PRO A 176 -0.64 -8.54 -4.52
CA PRO A 176 0.54 -9.10 -5.16
C PRO A 176 1.84 -8.69 -4.46
N VAL A 177 2.60 -9.67 -3.97
CA VAL A 177 3.92 -9.46 -3.35
C VAL A 177 5.03 -9.75 -4.37
N PRO A 178 6.17 -9.02 -4.35
CA PRO A 178 6.43 -7.79 -3.59
C PRO A 178 5.77 -6.53 -4.15
N HIS A 179 5.13 -6.65 -5.33
CA HIS A 179 4.85 -5.52 -6.20
C HIS A 179 4.04 -4.40 -5.55
N HIS A 180 3.06 -4.74 -4.72
CA HIS A 180 2.20 -3.76 -4.07
C HIS A 180 3.01 -2.76 -3.21
N ASP A 181 3.86 -3.24 -2.31
CA ASP A 181 4.67 -2.34 -1.47
C ASP A 181 5.66 -1.52 -2.31
N PHE A 182 6.19 -2.07 -3.41
CA PHE A 182 7.06 -1.31 -4.33
C PHE A 182 6.32 -0.21 -5.10
N VAL A 183 5.05 -0.39 -5.46
CA VAL A 183 4.25 0.66 -6.10
C VAL A 183 4.16 1.88 -5.17
N TYR A 184 3.78 1.66 -3.90
CA TYR A 184 3.68 2.76 -2.93
C TYR A 184 5.03 3.36 -2.56
N LEU A 185 6.09 2.54 -2.53
CA LEU A 185 7.45 3.02 -2.35
C LEU A 185 7.87 3.96 -3.49
N LEU A 186 7.72 3.54 -4.75
CA LEU A 186 8.14 4.30 -5.93
C LEU A 186 7.33 5.58 -6.15
N ASP A 187 6.06 5.56 -5.75
CA ASP A 187 5.12 6.66 -6.04
C ASP A 187 5.13 7.78 -5.01
N GLY A 188 5.93 7.66 -3.94
CA GLY A 188 5.98 8.63 -2.86
C GLY A 188 4.63 8.66 -2.12
N THR A 189 4.67 8.37 -0.84
CA THR A 189 3.50 8.53 0.02
C THR A 189 3.08 9.99 -0.02
N ALA A 190 1.92 10.29 -0.62
CA ALA A 190 1.13 11.55 -0.72
C ALA A 190 1.80 12.94 -0.75
N ASP A 191 2.93 13.16 -0.07
CA ASP A 191 3.49 14.46 0.33
C ASP A 191 4.85 14.83 -0.29
N ASP A 192 5.60 13.96 -0.98
CA ASP A 192 6.83 14.38 -1.69
C ASP A 192 7.33 13.38 -2.73
N ASP A 193 8.22 13.85 -3.61
CA ASP A 193 8.96 13.05 -4.60
C ASP A 193 9.44 11.74 -3.96
N GLY A 194 9.14 10.60 -4.59
CA GLY A 194 9.46 9.27 -4.06
C GLY A 194 10.91 9.15 -3.56
N PRO A 195 11.21 8.14 -2.72
CA PRO A 195 12.52 8.01 -2.11
C PRO A 195 13.62 7.99 -3.18
N PRO A 196 14.81 8.56 -2.89
CA PRO A 196 15.95 8.49 -3.80
C PRO A 196 16.20 7.06 -4.28
N THR A 197 16.73 6.89 -5.50
CA THR A 197 16.99 5.57 -6.07
C THR A 197 17.81 4.66 -5.14
N ALA A 198 18.79 5.22 -4.42
CA ALA A 198 19.60 4.47 -3.46
C ALA A 198 18.78 3.88 -2.29
N ASP A 199 17.68 4.52 -1.90
CA ASP A 199 16.78 4.05 -0.85
C ASP A 199 15.88 2.93 -1.36
N VAL A 200 15.39 3.04 -2.60
CA VAL A 200 14.66 1.96 -3.29
C VAL A 200 15.55 0.72 -3.45
N ASP A 201 16.81 0.91 -3.85
CA ASP A 201 17.79 -0.17 -3.96
C ASP A 201 18.06 -0.82 -2.60
N ALA A 202 18.15 -0.03 -1.53
CA ALA A 202 18.34 -0.55 -0.17
C ALA A 202 17.13 -1.35 0.32
N PHE A 203 15.91 -0.91 0.02
CA PHE A 203 14.69 -1.67 0.28
C PHE A 203 14.69 -3.00 -0.49
N ALA A 204 15.01 -2.96 -1.79
CA ALA A 204 15.07 -4.14 -2.64
C ALA A 204 16.12 -5.16 -2.18
N ASP A 205 17.29 -4.68 -1.74
CA ASP A 205 18.34 -5.49 -1.12
C ASP A 205 17.83 -6.18 0.16
N GLY A 206 17.12 -5.44 1.03
CA GLY A 206 16.48 -6.00 2.23
C GLY A 206 15.43 -7.06 1.89
N TYR A 207 14.63 -6.83 0.84
CA TYR A 207 13.63 -7.79 0.39
C TYR A 207 14.24 -9.01 -0.32
N GLY A 208 15.43 -8.85 -0.91
CA GLY A 208 16.12 -9.89 -1.67
C GLY A 208 15.67 -10.01 -3.13
N VAL A 209 15.35 -8.89 -3.78
CA VAL A 209 14.95 -8.81 -5.19
C VAL A 209 15.74 -7.71 -5.90
N ARG A 210 15.74 -7.74 -7.24
CA ARG A 210 16.27 -6.63 -8.05
C ARG A 210 15.09 -5.83 -8.61
N VAL A 211 15.10 -4.52 -8.40
CA VAL A 211 14.02 -3.62 -8.87
C VAL A 211 13.80 -3.76 -10.37
N ALA A 212 14.89 -3.83 -11.14
CA ALA A 212 14.85 -3.99 -12.60
C ALA A 212 14.06 -5.22 -13.07
N ASP A 213 14.03 -6.31 -12.29
CA ASP A 213 13.26 -7.51 -12.63
C ASP A 213 11.76 -7.33 -12.40
N LEU A 214 11.39 -6.41 -11.50
CA LEU A 214 9.99 -6.10 -11.18
C LEU A 214 9.42 -4.99 -12.08
N MET A 215 10.27 -4.11 -12.61
CA MET A 215 9.85 -2.93 -13.37
C MET A 215 8.81 -3.20 -14.48
N PRO A 216 8.94 -4.25 -15.32
CA PRO A 216 7.95 -4.54 -16.35
C PRO A 216 6.53 -4.77 -15.82
N THR A 217 6.40 -5.19 -14.56
CA THR A 217 5.10 -5.39 -13.90
C THR A 217 4.72 -4.20 -13.01
N LEU A 218 5.71 -3.52 -12.41
CA LEU A 218 5.48 -2.35 -11.58
C LEU A 218 4.93 -1.17 -12.38
N GLU A 219 5.40 -0.93 -13.60
CA GLU A 219 4.91 0.18 -14.43
C GLU A 219 3.39 0.09 -14.69
N PRO A 220 2.84 -1.02 -15.20
CA PRO A 220 1.40 -1.17 -15.31
C PRO A 220 0.66 -1.12 -13.96
N MET A 221 1.24 -1.68 -12.88
CA MET A 221 0.61 -1.61 -11.55
C MET A 221 0.55 -0.18 -11.01
N ARG A 222 1.54 0.67 -11.29
CA ARG A 222 1.53 2.10 -10.94
C ARG A 222 0.46 2.85 -11.71
N VAL A 223 0.28 2.54 -12.99
CA VAL A 223 -0.85 3.08 -13.77
C VAL A 223 -2.18 2.69 -13.16
N LEU A 224 -2.36 1.41 -12.85
CA LEU A 224 -3.57 0.91 -12.19
C LEU A 224 -3.83 1.60 -10.84
N ALA A 225 -2.82 1.71 -9.98
CA ALA A 225 -2.95 2.34 -8.67
C ALA A 225 -3.31 3.85 -8.77
N ALA A 226 -2.70 4.56 -9.72
CA ALA A 226 -2.97 5.98 -9.95
C ALA A 226 -4.39 6.25 -10.44
N ILE A 227 -4.97 5.38 -11.29
CA ILE A 227 -6.36 5.54 -11.72
C ILE A 227 -7.36 5.08 -10.65
N ASP A 228 -7.04 4.00 -9.93
CA ASP A 228 -7.95 3.39 -8.95
C ASP A 228 -8.16 4.31 -7.74
N VAL A 229 -7.11 5.02 -7.28
CA VAL A 229 -7.24 5.99 -6.18
C VAL A 229 -8.15 7.17 -6.55
N VAL A 230 -8.14 7.62 -7.81
CA VAL A 230 -9.04 8.69 -8.26
C VAL A 230 -10.47 8.18 -8.37
N ARG A 231 -10.69 6.95 -8.87
CA ARG A 231 -12.03 6.33 -8.89
C ARG A 231 -12.60 6.20 -7.48
N TRP A 232 -11.79 5.72 -6.54
CA TRP A 232 -12.17 5.66 -5.14
C TRP A 232 -12.53 7.05 -4.58
N ALA A 233 -11.76 8.09 -4.92
CA ALA A 233 -12.04 9.45 -4.48
C ALA A 233 -13.39 9.96 -4.98
N ILE A 234 -13.72 9.74 -6.26
CA ILE A 234 -15.01 10.11 -6.84
C ILE A 234 -16.17 9.50 -6.03
N ASP A 235 -16.06 8.23 -5.64
CA ASP A 235 -17.13 7.51 -4.95
C ASP A 235 -17.19 7.78 -3.44
N ARG A 236 -16.03 7.99 -2.80
CA ARG A 236 -15.90 7.93 -1.33
C ARG A 236 -15.38 9.20 -0.68
N ARG A 237 -14.59 9.99 -1.39
CA ARG A 237 -13.94 11.22 -0.91
C ARG A 237 -13.95 12.30 -1.98
N PRO A 238 -15.14 12.76 -2.41
CA PRO A 238 -15.26 13.77 -3.46
C PRO A 238 -14.52 15.06 -3.10
N ASP A 239 -14.33 15.33 -1.80
CA ASP A 239 -13.55 16.43 -1.26
C ASP A 239 -12.04 16.36 -1.58
N ARG A 240 -11.52 15.19 -1.97
CA ARG A 240 -10.10 14.96 -2.30
C ARG A 240 -9.84 14.72 -3.79
N VAL A 241 -10.85 14.82 -4.65
CA VAL A 241 -10.70 14.47 -6.08
C VAL A 241 -9.63 15.32 -6.75
N ASP A 242 -9.64 16.64 -6.57
CA ASP A 242 -8.69 17.55 -7.23
C ASP A 242 -7.23 17.29 -6.83
N GLU A 243 -7.01 17.03 -5.53
CA GLU A 243 -5.71 16.64 -4.97
C GLU A 243 -5.21 15.34 -5.62
N LEU A 244 -6.06 14.32 -5.65
CA LEU A 244 -5.71 12.98 -6.14
C LEU A 244 -5.57 12.93 -7.66
N VAL A 245 -6.34 13.73 -8.41
CA VAL A 245 -6.15 13.92 -9.86
C VAL A 245 -4.78 14.53 -10.13
N SER A 246 -4.39 15.55 -9.36
CA SER A 246 -3.08 16.20 -9.52
C SER A 246 -1.93 15.24 -9.22
N ALA A 247 -2.07 14.40 -8.18
CA ALA A 247 -1.10 13.36 -7.85
C ALA A 247 -1.04 12.26 -8.94
N ALA A 248 -2.19 11.79 -9.43
CA ALA A 248 -2.26 10.78 -10.49
C ALA A 248 -1.59 11.27 -11.78
N ARG A 249 -1.83 12.51 -12.21
CA ARG A 249 -1.15 13.10 -13.38
C ARG A 249 0.37 13.08 -13.25
N ARG A 250 0.91 13.47 -12.09
CA ARG A 250 2.36 13.45 -11.84
C ARG A 250 2.93 12.04 -11.97
N ARG A 251 2.22 11.04 -11.43
CA ARG A 251 2.61 9.63 -11.50
C ARG A 251 2.51 9.03 -12.91
N LEU A 252 1.49 9.42 -13.66
CA LEU A 252 1.21 8.89 -15.00
C LEU A 252 2.06 9.56 -16.09
N SER A 253 2.47 10.82 -15.92
CA SER A 253 3.19 11.57 -16.96
C SER A 253 4.47 10.88 -17.47
N PRO A 254 5.31 10.25 -16.64
CA PRO A 254 6.48 9.51 -17.12
C PRO A 254 6.12 8.21 -17.86
N LEU A 255 4.95 7.62 -17.56
CA LEU A 255 4.53 6.31 -18.08
C LEU A 255 3.70 6.42 -19.36
N LEU A 256 2.86 7.47 -19.47
CA LEU A 256 1.93 7.67 -20.59
C LEU A 256 2.34 8.84 -21.50
N GLY A 257 3.40 9.59 -21.13
CA GLY A 257 3.69 10.92 -21.68
C GLY A 257 2.79 12.02 -21.08
N PRO A 258 2.87 13.27 -21.57
CA PRO A 258 2.10 14.39 -21.02
C PRO A 258 0.60 14.07 -20.92
N THR A 259 0.05 14.29 -19.72
CA THR A 259 -1.37 14.08 -19.36
C THR A 259 -2.09 15.41 -19.16
#